data_AF-A0A7U9RD45-F1
#
_entry.id   AF-A0A7U9RD45-F1
#
_cell.length_a   1.000
_cell.length_b   1.000
_cell.length_c   1.000
_cell.angle_alpha   90.00
_cell.angle_beta   90.00
_cell.angle_gamma   90.00
#
_symmetry.space_group_name_H-M   'P 1'
#
loop_
_entity.id
_entity.type
_entity.pdbx_description
1 polymer ?
#
loop_
_entity_poly.entity_id
_entity_poly.type
_entity_poly.pdbx_seq_one_letter_code
_entity_poly.pdbx_strand_id
1 'polypeptide(L)'
;MTGTDGESRKNRNTSQKFGIISRPEEAHIVRKMGVTGGRIVGIQGLNPLLAHMSAGDALCIPTVSSFASGAYDLFCKMQYLSGRGIEFQSGNERYLNFSSVRPLSAVEVETLKFFASREAEFSRWVQCSKLPDVAKASLVKRIQAEYLANVVAVFYNSGIKKRGN
;
A
#
# COMPACT_ATOMS: atom_id res chain seq x y z
N MET A 1 32.35 -26.94 36.09
CA MET A 1 32.97 -26.08 35.07
C MET A 1 32.19 -26.24 33.77
N THR A 2 31.48 -25.17 33.38
CA THR A 2 31.13 -24.74 31.99
C THR A 2 30.82 -25.87 30.98
N GLY A 3 29.59 -26.14 30.51
CA GLY A 3 28.48 -25.24 30.24
C GLY A 3 28.82 -24.32 29.06
N THR A 4 28.22 -24.62 27.90
CA THR A 4 28.06 -23.86 26.62
C THR A 4 28.30 -24.80 25.41
N ASP A 5 27.59 -24.76 24.29
CA ASP A 5 26.49 -23.91 23.84
C ASP A 5 25.63 -24.70 22.86
N GLY A 6 24.32 -24.70 23.11
CA GLY A 6 23.36 -25.01 22.07
C GLY A 6 23.53 -23.97 20.97
N GLU A 7 23.97 -24.41 19.80
CA GLU A 7 23.86 -23.65 18.56
C GLU A 7 22.39 -23.34 18.31
N SER A 8 21.94 -22.24 18.92
CA SER A 8 20.73 -21.55 18.55
C SER A 8 20.95 -21.09 17.13
N ARG A 9 20.51 -21.91 16.17
CA ARG A 9 20.27 -21.49 14.79
C ARG A 9 19.42 -20.23 14.85
N LYS A 10 20.07 -19.07 14.78
CA LYS A 10 19.42 -17.80 14.47
C LYS A 10 18.88 -17.97 13.05
N ASN A 11 17.66 -18.50 12.93
CA ASN A 11 16.82 -18.32 11.77
C ASN A 11 16.50 -16.83 11.68
N ARG A 12 17.49 -16.04 11.22
CA ARG A 12 17.22 -14.74 10.62
C ARG A 12 16.51 -15.05 9.30
N ASN A 13 15.20 -15.24 9.35
CA ASN A 13 14.39 -14.85 8.19
C ASN A 13 14.61 -13.34 8.05
N THR A 14 15.62 -12.96 7.27
CA THR A 14 15.87 -11.55 6.95
C THR A 14 14.69 -11.10 6.12
N SER A 15 13.76 -10.38 6.74
CA SER A 15 12.69 -9.63 6.06
C SER A 15 13.28 -8.93 4.85
N GLN A 16 12.75 -9.23 3.67
CA GLN A 16 13.22 -8.62 2.43
C GLN A 16 12.34 -7.41 2.09
N LYS A 17 12.95 -6.37 1.53
CA LYS A 17 12.24 -5.22 0.98
C LYS A 17 12.17 -5.30 -0.53
N PHE A 18 10.98 -5.04 -1.08
CA PHE A 18 10.71 -5.00 -2.50
C PHE A 18 10.09 -3.66 -2.88
N GLY A 19 10.42 -3.14 -4.05
CA GLY A 19 9.99 -1.81 -4.51
C GLY A 19 9.05 -1.90 -5.69
N ILE A 20 7.96 -1.15 -5.65
CA ILE A 20 7.06 -0.95 -6.78
C ILE A 20 7.06 0.52 -7.17
N ILE A 21 7.32 0.81 -8.45
CA ILE A 21 7.33 2.17 -8.99
C ILE A 21 6.38 2.30 -10.19
N SER A 22 5.79 3.48 -10.35
CA SER A 22 5.03 3.80 -11.57
C SER A 22 5.92 4.40 -12.64
N ARG A 23 6.94 5.17 -12.22
CA ARG A 23 7.85 5.90 -13.11
C ARG A 23 9.30 5.69 -12.70
N PRO A 24 10.27 5.61 -13.66
CA PRO A 24 11.67 5.33 -13.36
C PRO A 24 12.30 6.30 -12.36
N GLU A 25 11.93 7.58 -12.41
CA GLU A 25 12.41 8.61 -11.50
C GLU A 25 12.05 8.33 -10.04
N GLU A 26 11.00 7.56 -9.75
CA GLU A 26 10.57 7.25 -8.38
C GLU A 26 11.48 6.23 -7.69
N ALA A 27 12.38 5.56 -8.44
CA ALA A 27 13.29 4.53 -7.92
C ALA A 27 14.18 5.04 -6.77
N HIS A 28 14.55 6.33 -6.78
CA HIS A 28 15.36 6.90 -5.72
C HIS A 28 14.64 6.92 -4.35
N ILE A 29 13.30 7.01 -4.34
CA ILE A 29 12.49 7.04 -3.11
C ILE A 29 12.52 5.67 -2.45
N VAL A 30 12.27 4.60 -3.23
CA VAL A 30 12.29 3.23 -2.70
C VAL A 30 13.69 2.77 -2.30
N ARG A 31 14.75 3.24 -2.98
CA ARG A 31 16.14 3.01 -2.55
C ARG A 31 16.44 3.64 -1.19
N LYS A 32 15.96 4.87 -0.93
CA LYS A 32 16.08 5.52 0.39
C LYS A 32 15.35 4.74 1.50
N MET A 33 14.34 3.94 1.16
CA MET A 33 13.66 3.04 2.10
C MET A 33 14.39 1.70 2.31
N GLY A 34 15.54 1.48 1.65
CA GLY A 34 16.37 0.29 1.79
C GLY A 34 16.07 -0.82 0.79
N VAL A 35 15.32 -0.54 -0.29
CA VAL A 35 15.11 -1.52 -1.37
C VAL A 35 16.36 -1.58 -2.25
N THR A 36 16.89 -2.79 -2.46
CA THR A 36 18.01 -3.03 -3.37
C THR A 36 17.56 -2.95 -4.83
N GLY A 37 18.44 -2.47 -5.72
CA GLY A 37 18.09 -2.20 -7.13
C GLY A 37 17.45 -3.36 -7.87
N GLY A 38 17.92 -4.59 -7.65
CA GLY A 38 17.38 -5.81 -8.28
C GLY A 38 15.98 -6.23 -7.80
N ARG A 39 15.37 -5.49 -6.87
CA ARG A 39 14.04 -5.78 -6.31
C ARG A 39 13.05 -4.65 -6.53
N ILE A 40 13.39 -3.71 -7.40
CA ILE A 40 12.50 -2.63 -7.81
C ILE A 40 11.89 -3.04 -9.15
N VAL A 41 10.56 -3.14 -9.20
CA VAL A 41 9.83 -3.47 -10.42
C VAL A 41 8.79 -2.39 -10.72
N GLY A 42 8.42 -2.25 -12.00
CA GLY A 42 7.34 -1.37 -12.40
C GLY A 42 5.98 -1.89 -11.90
N ILE A 43 4.96 -1.02 -11.85
CA ILE A 43 3.61 -1.37 -11.39
C ILE A 43 3.01 -2.59 -12.12
N GLN A 44 3.38 -2.80 -13.39
CA GLN A 44 2.97 -3.97 -14.19
C GLN A 44 3.51 -5.30 -13.64
N GLY A 45 4.62 -5.25 -12.91
CA GLY A 45 5.24 -6.40 -12.24
C GLY A 45 4.70 -6.69 -10.84
N LEU A 46 3.69 -5.96 -10.37
CA LEU A 46 3.14 -6.11 -9.02
C LEU A 46 2.65 -7.54 -8.74
N ASN A 47 1.82 -8.10 -9.60
CA ASN A 47 1.24 -9.43 -9.35
C ASN A 47 2.31 -10.54 -9.31
N PRO A 48 3.24 -10.63 -10.27
CA PRO A 48 4.38 -11.54 -10.16
C PRO A 48 5.20 -11.31 -8.89
N LEU A 49 5.45 -10.06 -8.50
CA LEU A 49 6.21 -9.75 -7.29
C LEU A 49 5.49 -10.29 -6.04
N LEU A 50 4.19 -10.00 -5.89
CA LEU A 50 3.39 -10.44 -4.75
C LEU A 50 3.35 -11.97 -4.60
N ALA A 51 3.40 -12.71 -5.71
CA ALA A 51 3.46 -14.18 -5.68
C ALA A 51 4.74 -14.71 -5.00
N HIS A 52 5.85 -13.98 -5.07
CA HIS A 52 7.14 -14.36 -4.48
C HIS A 52 7.36 -13.83 -3.06
N MET A 53 6.50 -12.92 -2.59
CA MET A 53 6.60 -12.34 -1.25
C MET A 53 6.05 -13.29 -0.19
N SER A 54 6.71 -13.29 0.97
CA SER A 54 6.36 -14.06 2.15
C SER A 54 5.94 -13.16 3.31
N ALA A 55 5.30 -13.75 4.32
CA ALA A 55 4.98 -13.03 5.54
C ALA A 55 6.26 -12.46 6.19
N GLY A 56 6.20 -11.19 6.58
CA GLY A 56 7.33 -10.43 7.11
C GLY A 56 8.16 -9.70 6.04
N ASP A 57 7.97 -9.96 4.75
CA ASP A 57 8.54 -9.10 3.69
C ASP A 57 7.82 -7.75 3.65
N ALA A 58 8.50 -6.72 3.15
CA ALA A 58 7.93 -5.37 3.02
C ALA A 58 7.81 -4.94 1.56
N LEU A 59 6.61 -4.52 1.18
CA LEU A 59 6.34 -3.81 -0.07
C LEU A 59 6.54 -2.31 0.14
N CYS A 60 7.48 -1.74 -0.58
CA CYS A 60 7.84 -0.34 -0.54
C CYS A 60 7.36 0.37 -1.80
N ILE A 61 6.61 1.47 -1.62
CA ILE A 61 6.12 2.30 -2.72
C ILE A 61 6.54 3.76 -2.53
N PRO A 62 6.75 4.53 -3.61
CA PRO A 62 7.03 5.95 -3.52
C PRO A 62 5.88 6.72 -2.88
N THR A 63 4.69 6.56 -3.47
CA THR A 63 3.45 7.20 -3.05
C THR A 63 2.26 6.28 -3.29
N VAL A 64 1.21 6.42 -2.48
CA VAL A 64 -0.07 5.73 -2.66
C VAL A 64 -0.69 6.05 -4.02
N SER A 65 -0.54 7.28 -4.51
CA SER A 65 -1.03 7.70 -5.84
C SER A 65 -0.31 6.99 -7.00
N SER A 66 0.96 6.63 -6.83
CA SER A 66 1.71 5.84 -7.82
C SER A 66 1.39 4.34 -7.77
N PHE A 67 0.77 3.88 -6.68
CA PHE A 67 0.53 2.45 -6.42
C PHE A 67 -0.91 2.02 -6.68
N ALA A 68 -1.88 2.90 -6.42
CA ALA A 68 -3.29 2.61 -6.57
C ALA A 68 -3.97 3.59 -7.53
N SER A 69 -4.95 3.10 -8.29
CA SER A 69 -5.74 3.94 -9.21
C SER A 69 -6.88 4.68 -8.52
N GLY A 70 -7.32 4.20 -7.35
CA GLY A 70 -8.42 4.73 -6.55
C GLY A 70 -8.35 4.21 -5.11
N ALA A 71 -9.21 4.72 -4.23
CA ALA A 71 -9.36 4.26 -2.86
C ALA A 71 -9.85 2.80 -2.78
N TYR A 72 -10.73 2.35 -3.70
CA TYR A 72 -11.15 0.94 -3.74
C TYR A 72 -9.98 0.00 -4.03
N ASP A 73 -9.22 0.29 -5.08
CA ASP A 73 -8.02 -0.46 -5.46
C ASP A 73 -6.97 -0.47 -4.33
N LEU A 74 -6.73 0.69 -3.70
CA LEU A 74 -5.86 0.79 -2.53
C LEU A 74 -6.31 -0.11 -1.38
N PHE A 75 -7.60 -0.06 -1.04
CA PHE A 75 -8.16 -0.87 0.05
C PHE A 75 -7.99 -2.36 -0.22
N CYS A 76 -8.31 -2.83 -1.43
CA CYS A 76 -8.11 -4.23 -1.81
C CYS A 76 -6.64 -4.66 -1.72
N LYS A 77 -5.72 -3.83 -2.21
CA LYS A 77 -4.27 -4.10 -2.11
C LYS A 77 -3.80 -4.15 -0.66
N MET A 78 -4.22 -3.21 0.19
CA MET A 78 -3.86 -3.19 1.61
C MET A 78 -4.42 -4.39 2.37
N GLN A 79 -5.67 -4.78 2.10
CA GLN A 79 -6.28 -5.99 2.68
C GLN A 79 -5.52 -7.25 2.26
N TYR A 80 -5.17 -7.36 0.97
CA TYR A 80 -4.38 -8.49 0.47
C TYR A 80 -3.02 -8.60 1.17
N LEU A 81 -2.28 -7.49 1.24
CA LEU A 81 -0.97 -7.44 1.88
C LEU A 81 -1.06 -7.80 3.37
N SER A 82 -1.99 -7.17 4.09
CA SER A 82 -2.25 -7.44 5.51
C SER A 82 -2.63 -8.90 5.75
N GLY A 83 -3.53 -9.46 4.94
CA GLY A 83 -3.96 -10.86 5.04
C GLY A 83 -2.86 -11.88 4.76
N ARG A 84 -1.82 -11.52 3.99
CA ARG A 84 -0.63 -12.35 3.76
C ARG A 84 0.52 -12.06 4.73
N GLY A 85 0.33 -11.16 5.69
CA GLY A 85 1.38 -10.73 6.61
C GLY A 85 2.53 -10.00 5.92
N ILE A 86 2.30 -9.43 4.74
CA ILE A 86 3.26 -8.61 4.00
C ILE A 86 3.15 -7.18 4.53
N GLU A 87 4.27 -6.61 4.94
CA GLU A 87 4.35 -5.24 5.45
C GLU A 87 4.26 -4.21 4.31
N PHE A 88 3.77 -3.02 4.61
CA PHE A 88 3.58 -1.96 3.62
C PHE A 88 4.25 -0.67 4.07
N GLN A 89 5.02 -0.06 3.16
CA GLN A 89 5.76 1.17 3.41
C GLN A 89 5.60 2.14 2.24
N SER A 90 4.91 3.26 2.46
CA SER A 90 4.98 4.42 1.57
C SER A 90 6.09 5.38 2.00
N GLY A 91 6.78 5.95 1.01
CA GLY A 91 7.78 6.99 1.21
C GLY A 91 7.16 8.31 1.70
N ASN A 92 6.02 8.69 1.11
CA ASN A 92 5.33 9.95 1.39
C ASN A 92 4.17 9.81 2.40
N GLU A 93 3.39 8.73 2.32
CA GLU A 93 2.22 8.51 3.18
C GLU A 93 2.54 7.57 4.35
N ARG A 94 3.54 7.92 5.15
CA ARG A 94 4.07 7.05 6.24
C ARG A 94 3.04 6.66 7.30
N TYR A 95 1.93 7.38 7.38
CA TYR A 95 0.82 7.12 8.28
C TYR A 95 -0.01 5.90 7.83
N LEU A 96 0.02 5.52 6.55
CA LEU A 96 -0.61 4.31 6.02
C LEU A 96 0.30 3.07 6.12
N ASN A 97 1.53 3.24 6.64
CA ASN A 97 2.47 2.13 6.78
C ASN A 97 1.99 1.18 7.88
N PHE A 98 2.03 -0.11 7.58
CA PHE A 98 1.73 -1.15 8.55
C PHE A 98 2.76 -2.27 8.48
N SER A 99 2.91 -2.96 9.60
CA SER A 99 3.82 -4.09 9.77
C SER A 99 3.21 -5.12 10.70
N SER A 100 3.86 -6.27 10.83
CA SER A 100 3.48 -7.31 11.79
C SER A 100 3.42 -6.78 13.24
N VAL A 101 4.35 -5.88 13.59
CA VAL A 101 4.44 -5.26 14.92
C VAL A 101 3.47 -4.09 15.07
N ARG A 102 3.10 -3.45 13.96
CA ARG A 102 2.21 -2.29 13.94
C ARG A 102 1.17 -2.46 12.84
N PRO A 103 0.14 -3.28 13.07
CA PRO A 103 -0.94 -3.47 12.10
C PRO A 103 -1.76 -2.19 11.94
N LEU A 104 -2.53 -2.12 10.85
CA LEU A 104 -3.59 -1.12 10.72
C LEU A 104 -4.60 -1.29 11.87
N SER A 105 -4.91 -0.20 12.54
CA SER A 105 -5.98 -0.15 13.55
C SER A 105 -7.36 -0.32 12.91
N ALA A 106 -8.34 -0.73 13.71
CA ALA A 106 -9.72 -0.87 13.27
C ALA A 106 -10.28 0.43 12.64
N VAL A 107 -9.89 1.59 13.20
CA VAL A 107 -10.30 2.91 12.68
C VAL A 107 -9.72 3.15 11.29
N GLU A 108 -8.44 2.80 11.07
CA GLU A 108 -7.80 2.95 9.75
C GLU A 108 -8.44 2.04 8.71
N VAL A 109 -8.72 0.79 9.08
CA VAL A 109 -9.39 -0.19 8.20
C VAL A 109 -10.80 0.27 7.82
N GLU A 110 -11.62 0.67 8.79
CA GLU A 110 -12.99 1.15 8.51
C GLU A 110 -12.99 2.46 7.73
N THR A 111 -12.02 3.35 7.97
CA THR A 111 -11.87 4.59 7.17
C THR A 111 -11.55 4.27 5.70
N LEU A 112 -10.58 3.38 5.44
CA LEU A 112 -10.25 2.95 4.07
C LEU A 112 -11.45 2.29 3.39
N LYS A 113 -12.15 1.40 4.11
CA LYS A 113 -13.35 0.73 3.62
C LYS A 113 -14.48 1.70 3.31
N PHE A 114 -14.67 2.74 4.12
CA PHE A 114 -15.66 3.79 3.86
C PHE A 114 -15.38 4.50 2.53
N PHE A 115 -14.15 4.96 2.32
CA PHE A 115 -13.77 5.60 1.05
C PHE A 115 -13.91 4.65 -0.15
N ALA A 116 -13.43 3.40 -0.02
CA ALA A 116 -13.55 2.38 -1.05
C ALA A 116 -15.02 2.10 -1.42
N SER A 117 -15.90 1.99 -0.43
CA SER A 117 -17.32 1.70 -0.65
C SER A 117 -18.03 2.85 -1.35
N ARG A 118 -17.73 4.09 -0.95
CA ARG A 118 -18.29 5.30 -1.54
C ARG A 118 -17.82 5.53 -2.97
N GLU A 119 -16.53 5.33 -3.25
CA GLU A 119 -16.00 5.36 -4.62
C GLU A 119 -16.70 4.33 -5.51
N ALA A 120 -16.85 3.10 -5.03
CA ALA A 120 -17.48 2.02 -5.79
C ALA A 120 -18.97 2.29 -6.05
N GLU A 121 -19.69 2.84 -5.07
CA GLU A 121 -21.08 3.28 -5.20
C GLU A 121 -21.22 4.35 -6.28
N PHE A 122 -20.38 5.40 -6.22
CA PHE A 122 -20.48 6.51 -7.16
C PHE A 122 -20.03 6.12 -8.57
N SER A 123 -18.97 5.31 -8.69
CA SER A 123 -18.51 4.76 -9.97
C SER A 123 -19.61 3.93 -10.62
N ARG A 124 -20.32 3.10 -9.86
CA ARG A 124 -21.46 2.31 -10.34
C ARG A 124 -22.61 3.20 -10.82
N TRP A 125 -22.94 4.24 -10.06
CA TRP A 125 -23.96 5.21 -10.46
C TRP A 125 -23.62 5.88 -11.80
N VAL A 126 -22.35 6.29 -12.01
CA VAL A 126 -21.90 6.85 -13.29
C VAL A 126 -22.02 5.82 -14.42
N GLN A 127 -21.61 4.58 -14.18
CA GLN A 127 -21.69 3.50 -15.17
C GLN A 127 -23.13 3.22 -15.62
N CYS A 128 -24.09 3.25 -14.68
CA CYS A 128 -25.51 3.04 -14.93
C CYS A 128 -26.23 4.27 -15.51
N SER A 129 -25.56 5.42 -15.63
CA SER A 129 -26.15 6.64 -16.18
C SER A 129 -26.35 6.57 -17.70
N LYS A 130 -27.15 7.50 -18.25
CA LYS A 130 -27.38 7.67 -19.69
C LYS A 130 -26.26 8.43 -20.41
N LEU A 131 -25.13 8.68 -19.74
CA LEU A 131 -24.01 9.40 -20.34
C LEU A 131 -23.31 8.56 -21.44
N PRO A 132 -22.64 9.21 -22.41
CA PRO A 132 -21.77 8.50 -23.36
C PRO A 132 -20.62 7.78 -22.66
N ASP A 133 -20.18 6.64 -23.21
CA ASP A 133 -19.17 5.79 -22.56
C ASP A 133 -17.82 6.49 -22.35
N VAL A 134 -17.41 7.34 -23.29
CA VAL A 134 -16.18 8.14 -23.15
C VAL A 134 -16.28 9.10 -21.95
N ALA A 135 -17.45 9.71 -21.75
CA ALA A 135 -17.70 10.59 -20.61
C ALA A 135 -17.73 9.80 -19.29
N LYS A 136 -18.36 8.61 -19.28
CA LYS A 136 -18.34 7.70 -18.13
C LYS A 136 -16.92 7.33 -17.72
N ALA A 137 -16.09 6.90 -18.67
CA ALA A 137 -14.71 6.51 -18.40
C ALA A 137 -13.89 7.65 -17.82
N SER A 138 -14.04 8.87 -18.37
CA SER A 138 -13.35 10.05 -17.86
C SER A 138 -13.82 10.45 -16.46
N LEU A 139 -15.13 10.39 -16.20
CA LEU A 139 -15.71 10.69 -14.88
C LEU A 139 -15.28 9.68 -13.83
N VAL A 140 -15.31 8.38 -14.14
CA VAL A 140 -14.85 7.33 -13.22
C VAL A 140 -13.39 7.54 -12.85
N LYS A 141 -12.50 7.81 -13.82
CA LYS A 141 -11.09 8.12 -13.52
C LYS A 141 -10.93 9.32 -12.58
N ARG A 142 -11.72 10.37 -12.79
CA ARG A 142 -11.68 11.57 -11.93
C ARG A 142 -12.17 11.26 -10.51
N ILE A 143 -13.26 10.52 -10.38
CA ILE A 143 -13.79 10.05 -9.09
C ILE A 143 -12.71 9.24 -8.37
N GLN A 144 -12.11 8.25 -9.02
CA GLN A 144 -11.06 7.42 -8.43
C GLN A 144 -9.88 8.25 -7.90
N ALA A 145 -9.39 9.20 -8.70
CA ALA A 145 -8.31 10.09 -8.30
C ALA A 145 -8.69 10.98 -7.10
N GLU A 146 -9.91 11.53 -7.08
CA GLU A 146 -10.40 12.38 -5.99
C GLU A 146 -10.57 11.60 -4.68
N TYR A 147 -11.13 10.40 -4.74
CA TYR A 147 -11.26 9.53 -3.57
C TYR A 147 -9.91 9.11 -3.01
N LEU A 148 -8.93 8.82 -3.87
CA LEU A 148 -7.57 8.50 -3.43
C LEU A 148 -6.90 9.71 -2.76
N ALA A 149 -7.05 10.90 -3.33
CA ALA A 149 -6.55 12.14 -2.72
C ALA A 149 -7.22 12.42 -1.36
N ASN A 150 -8.52 12.15 -1.23
CA ASN A 150 -9.25 12.31 0.02
C ASN A 150 -8.76 11.33 1.10
N VAL A 151 -8.43 10.09 0.75
CA VAL A 151 -7.78 9.15 1.68
C VAL A 151 -6.46 9.74 2.20
N VAL A 152 -5.59 10.20 1.29
CA VAL A 152 -4.31 10.82 1.66
C VAL A 152 -4.54 12.03 2.58
N ALA A 153 -5.49 12.90 2.24
CA ALA A 153 -5.80 14.10 3.03
C ALA A 153 -6.35 13.77 4.42
N VAL A 154 -7.28 12.82 4.54
CA VAL A 154 -7.85 12.41 5.83
C VAL A 154 -6.78 11.81 6.72
N PHE A 155 -5.98 10.88 6.22
CA PHE A 155 -4.97 10.27 7.08
C PHE A 155 -3.81 11.23 7.41
N TYR A 156 -3.55 12.24 6.58
CA TYR A 156 -2.62 13.32 6.89
C TYR A 156 -3.17 14.29 7.95
N ASN A 157 -4.42 14.75 7.80
CA ASN A 157 -5.03 15.81 8.61
C ASN A 157 -5.69 15.31 9.90
N SER A 158 -6.34 14.15 9.87
CA SER A 158 -7.14 13.62 10.99
C SER A 158 -6.30 13.14 12.16
N GLY A 159 -4.96 13.21 12.08
CA GLY A 159 -4.16 13.01 13.25
C GLY A 159 -4.40 11.65 13.90
N ILE A 160 -4.23 10.56 13.15
CA ILE A 160 -3.33 9.50 13.66
C ILE A 160 -1.91 10.07 13.59
N LYS A 161 -1.72 11.23 14.25
CA LYS A 161 -0.42 11.66 14.72
C LYS A 161 -0.04 10.48 15.59
N LYS A 162 0.91 9.67 15.10
CA LYS A 162 1.80 8.95 16.00
C LYS A 162 2.14 9.98 17.07
N ARG A 163 1.57 9.86 18.28
CA ARG A 163 2.14 10.55 19.42
C ARG A 163 3.62 10.15 19.34
N GLY A 164 4.45 11.16 19.10
CA GLY A 164 5.89 10.97 19.09
C GLY A 164 6.29 10.32 20.41
N ASN A 165 7.32 9.48 20.30
CA ASN A 165 8.08 8.81 21.36
C ASN A 165 7.83 9.33 22.78
#